data_AF-A0A7J7QP05-F1
#
_entry.id   AF-A0A7J7QP05-F1
#
_cell.length_a   1.000
_cell.length_b   1.000
_cell.length_c   1.000
_cell.angle_alpha   90.00
_cell.angle_beta   90.00
_cell.angle_gamma   90.00
#
_symmetry.space_group_name_H-M   'P 1'
#
loop_
_entity.id
_entity.type
_entity.pdbx_description
1 polymer ?
#
loop_
_entity_poly.entity_id
_entity_poly.type
_entity_poly.pdbx_seq_one_letter_code
_entity_poly.pdbx_strand_id
1 'polypeptide(L)'
;MSPTLICLLLAWVSSSSSVRVLAEIRPEQPLSFNFFTGANESWFKYPETASGGNYTILSLLDKSQLGIAISGGGFRAATLGLGWLRALHLLNITSAARYLTSNSGGSWLNAAFSFQDRVPLSSFLGPYIPPQQLTEQRLQQADTGDGSFAGVIADAGLLIPGAQGAIEDAFRGLQPGQQLGIGAWSNAIGQAFLEPYGLNSDASTITAAGTAGPIHQAAARLSGEQLQVYTYRPTGGPGGKTSTSKPFPIILGSIMLPDTPLGFYVVEFSPLYIGSPAFFNDTTPPIGGGFVDPIGFNTPLPEPEPTLPSPILQAFAATAANVTGFNNGSVRTNSSAGGPGGQLMRLQPLQVTAKPVYVVPSSPWLASHPRSSPT
;
A
#
# COMPACT_ATOMS: atom_id res chain seq x y z
N MET A 1 -16.69 -10.26 25.66
CA MET A 1 -16.13 -10.27 24.31
C MET A 1 -14.61 -10.19 24.44
N SER A 2 -13.88 -11.18 23.93
CA SER A 2 -12.42 -11.30 24.07
C SER A 2 -11.69 -10.26 23.18
N PRO A 3 -10.57 -9.65 23.62
CA PRO A 3 -9.77 -8.71 22.84
C PRO A 3 -9.06 -9.31 21.60
N THR A 4 -9.23 -10.61 21.35
CA THR A 4 -8.74 -11.40 20.21
C THR A 4 -9.17 -10.87 18.81
N LEU A 5 -9.96 -9.79 18.75
CA LEU A 5 -10.76 -9.41 17.58
C LEU A 5 -10.06 -8.55 16.52
N ILE A 6 -8.90 -7.92 16.79
CA ILE A 6 -8.31 -6.89 15.89
C ILE A 6 -7.03 -7.36 15.18
N CYS A 7 -6.34 -8.36 15.72
CA CYS A 7 -5.02 -8.74 15.23
C CYS A 7 -5.04 -9.87 14.18
N LEU A 8 -6.21 -10.39 13.79
CA LEU A 8 -6.30 -11.54 12.88
C LEU A 8 -6.10 -11.21 11.39
N LEU A 9 -6.17 -9.93 11.00
CA LEU A 9 -5.72 -9.49 9.68
C LEU A 9 -4.22 -9.81 9.45
N LEU A 10 -3.44 -9.87 10.54
CA LEU A 10 -2.01 -10.16 10.52
C LEU A 10 -1.69 -11.66 10.47
N ALA A 11 -2.52 -12.49 11.11
CA ALA A 11 -2.36 -13.95 11.08
C ALA A 11 -2.95 -14.58 9.80
N TRP A 12 -3.93 -13.96 9.16
CA TRP A 12 -4.65 -14.56 8.04
C TRP A 12 -3.78 -14.69 6.77
N VAL A 13 -2.93 -13.70 6.47
CA VAL A 13 -1.94 -13.79 5.37
C VAL A 13 -0.94 -14.94 5.61
N SER A 14 -0.70 -15.30 6.87
CA SER A 14 0.18 -16.42 7.27
C SER A 14 -0.51 -17.80 7.28
N SER A 15 -1.85 -17.88 7.32
CA SER A 15 -2.58 -19.15 7.46
C SER A 15 -3.07 -19.78 6.16
N SER A 16 -2.89 -19.11 5.01
CA SER A 16 -3.07 -19.78 3.73
C SER A 16 -1.92 -20.76 3.53
N SER A 17 -2.25 -22.07 3.54
CA SER A 17 -1.35 -23.22 3.49
C SER A 17 -0.48 -23.33 2.21
N SER A 18 -0.46 -22.29 1.40
CA SER A 18 0.23 -22.15 0.12
C SER A 18 1.32 -21.06 0.13
N VAL A 19 1.44 -20.24 1.19
CA VAL A 19 2.54 -19.26 1.31
C VAL A 19 3.75 -19.95 1.94
N ARG A 20 4.68 -20.44 1.09
CA ARG A 20 5.97 -20.95 1.57
C ARG A 20 6.76 -19.81 2.23
N VAL A 21 7.23 -20.07 3.46
CA VAL A 21 8.15 -19.23 4.24
C VAL A 21 9.58 -19.48 3.78
N LEU A 22 10.32 -18.44 3.43
CA LEU A 22 11.54 -18.55 2.66
C LEU A 22 12.66 -17.57 3.10
N ALA A 23 12.38 -16.53 3.90
CA ALA A 23 13.38 -15.89 4.76
C ALA A 23 12.75 -15.28 6.03
N GLU A 24 13.34 -15.57 7.19
CA GLU A 24 12.91 -15.04 8.49
C GLU A 24 13.82 -13.87 8.88
N ILE A 25 13.24 -12.67 8.99
CA ILE A 25 13.94 -11.53 9.58
C ILE A 25 13.77 -11.62 11.08
N ARG A 26 14.87 -11.80 11.81
CA ARG A 26 14.87 -11.77 13.28
C ARG A 26 15.50 -10.47 13.74
N PRO A 27 14.69 -9.43 14.06
CA PRO A 27 15.28 -8.21 14.58
C PRO A 27 15.98 -8.54 15.91
N GLU A 28 17.20 -8.05 16.09
CA GLU A 28 17.98 -8.28 17.32
C GLU A 28 17.27 -7.71 18.56
N GLN A 29 16.40 -6.71 18.36
CA GLN A 29 15.62 -6.05 19.39
C GLN A 29 14.12 -6.18 19.08
N PRO A 30 13.26 -6.27 20.11
CA PRO A 30 11.82 -6.22 19.92
C PRO A 30 11.40 -4.99 19.11
N LEU A 31 10.53 -5.20 18.12
CA LEU A 31 9.93 -4.12 17.36
C LEU A 31 8.69 -3.62 18.10
N SER A 32 8.51 -2.30 18.09
CA SER A 32 7.31 -1.64 18.59
C SER A 32 6.60 -0.96 17.44
N PHE A 33 5.29 -1.13 17.38
CA PHE A 33 4.45 -0.52 16.38
C PHE A 33 3.09 -0.17 16.96
N ASN A 34 2.35 0.66 16.21
CA ASN A 34 1.14 1.30 16.65
C ASN A 34 -0.06 0.70 15.93
N PHE A 35 -1.17 0.65 16.66
CA PHE A 35 -2.48 0.32 16.14
C PHE A 35 -3.37 1.56 16.17
N PHE A 36 -4.06 1.82 15.08
CA PHE A 36 -5.00 2.92 14.92
C PHE A 36 -6.39 2.32 14.82
N THR A 37 -7.29 2.61 15.76
CA THR A 37 -8.65 2.05 15.79
C THR A 37 -9.69 3.15 15.69
N GLY A 38 -10.91 2.77 15.32
CA GLY A 38 -12.03 3.69 15.16
C GLY A 38 -11.97 4.48 13.86
N ALA A 39 -11.31 3.96 12.81
CA ALA A 39 -11.22 4.60 11.51
C ALA A 39 -12.58 4.88 10.83
N ASN A 40 -13.63 4.19 11.28
CA ASN A 40 -15.03 4.39 10.89
C ASN A 40 -15.74 5.51 11.67
N GLU A 41 -15.07 6.15 12.64
CA GLU A 41 -15.66 7.12 13.54
C GLU A 41 -15.35 8.56 13.14
N SER A 42 -16.29 9.48 13.36
CA SER A 42 -16.15 10.89 12.97
C SER A 42 -15.04 11.64 13.72
N TRP A 43 -14.63 11.14 14.89
CA TRP A 43 -13.55 11.70 15.69
C TRP A 43 -12.17 11.23 15.23
N PHE A 44 -12.09 10.21 14.39
CA PHE A 44 -10.82 9.69 13.91
C PHE A 44 -10.07 10.75 13.10
N LYS A 45 -8.79 10.89 13.39
CA LYS A 45 -7.87 11.73 12.65
C LYS A 45 -6.80 10.82 12.07
N TYR A 46 -6.66 10.85 10.75
CA TYR A 46 -5.66 10.05 10.08
C TYR A 46 -4.25 10.44 10.54
N PRO A 47 -3.34 9.46 10.76
CA PRO A 47 -2.02 9.70 11.33
C PRO A 47 -1.23 10.84 10.65
N GLU A 48 -1.29 10.93 9.32
CA GLU A 48 -0.56 11.91 8.53
C GLU A 48 -1.09 13.35 8.69
N THR A 49 -2.33 13.53 9.19
CA THR A 49 -2.97 14.84 9.37
C THR A 49 -3.31 15.18 10.82
N ALA A 50 -3.18 14.23 11.76
CA ALA A 50 -3.46 14.46 13.17
C ALA A 50 -2.46 15.47 13.76
N SER A 51 -2.89 16.71 14.03
CA SER A 51 -2.00 17.78 14.50
C SER A 51 -1.27 17.43 15.80
N GLY A 52 0.06 17.61 15.81
CA GLY A 52 0.90 17.41 17.00
C GLY A 52 1.22 15.94 17.32
N GLY A 53 0.92 15.01 16.41
CA GLY A 53 1.29 13.60 16.55
C GLY A 53 2.66 13.30 15.93
N ASN A 54 3.29 12.20 16.35
CA ASN A 54 4.56 11.75 15.77
C ASN A 54 4.45 11.38 14.27
N TYR A 55 3.24 11.13 13.80
CA TYR A 55 2.93 10.73 12.43
C TYR A 55 2.59 11.91 11.51
N THR A 56 2.38 13.11 12.06
CA THR A 56 1.96 14.27 11.27
C THR A 56 3.00 14.58 10.20
N ILE A 57 2.58 14.70 8.94
CA ILE A 57 3.43 15.21 7.87
C ILE A 57 3.04 16.67 7.66
N LEU A 58 3.84 17.60 8.19
CA LEU A 58 3.48 19.03 8.22
C LEU A 58 3.19 19.59 6.82
N SER A 59 3.99 19.20 5.82
CA SER A 59 3.79 19.63 4.43
C SER A 59 2.49 19.12 3.78
N LEU A 60 1.80 18.14 4.38
CA LEU A 60 0.46 17.72 3.94
C LEU A 60 -0.65 18.62 4.50
N LEU A 61 -0.43 19.24 5.65
CA LEU A 61 -1.42 20.14 6.26
C LEU A 61 -1.62 21.40 5.41
N ASP A 62 -0.56 21.85 4.74
CA ASP A 62 -0.56 23.02 3.85
C ASP A 62 -1.23 22.74 2.49
N LYS A 63 -1.44 21.47 2.13
CA LYS A 63 -2.08 21.08 0.87
C LYS A 63 -3.60 21.25 0.93
N SER A 64 -4.21 21.49 -0.23
CA SER A 64 -5.67 21.53 -0.36
C SER A 64 -6.29 20.18 -0.01
N GLN A 65 -7.52 20.17 0.51
CA GLN A 65 -8.30 18.96 0.76
C GLN A 65 -8.81 18.34 -0.55
N LEU A 66 -7.89 18.03 -1.45
CA LEU A 66 -8.12 17.48 -2.78
C LEU A 66 -7.47 16.10 -2.86
N GLY A 67 -8.25 15.11 -3.26
CA GLY A 67 -7.79 13.76 -3.59
C GLY A 67 -7.87 13.50 -5.10
N ILE A 68 -6.86 12.82 -5.63
CA ILE A 68 -6.85 12.29 -6.99
C ILE A 68 -7.05 10.78 -6.89
N ALA A 69 -7.97 10.22 -7.68
CA ALA A 69 -8.23 8.78 -7.70
C ALA A 69 -7.95 8.19 -9.09
N ILE A 70 -7.07 7.18 -9.15
CA ILE A 70 -6.77 6.42 -10.37
C ILE A 70 -7.33 5.01 -10.20
N SER A 71 -8.40 4.71 -10.91
CA SER A 71 -9.07 3.41 -10.83
C SER A 71 -8.22 2.25 -11.38
N GLY A 72 -8.68 1.03 -11.14
CA GLY A 72 -8.14 -0.19 -11.71
C GLY A 72 -8.45 -0.37 -13.20
N GLY A 73 -7.86 -1.41 -13.78
CA GLY A 73 -7.98 -1.72 -15.21
C GLY A 73 -6.68 -2.18 -15.88
N GLY A 74 -5.74 -2.74 -15.10
CA GLY A 74 -4.44 -3.22 -15.60
C GLY A 74 -3.68 -2.15 -16.39
N PHE A 75 -3.12 -2.55 -17.54
CA PHE A 75 -2.40 -1.67 -18.46
C PHE A 75 -3.17 -0.40 -18.83
N ARG A 76 -4.47 -0.51 -19.14
CA ARG A 76 -5.29 0.64 -19.50
C ARG A 76 -5.28 1.71 -18.42
N ALA A 77 -5.41 1.30 -17.16
CA ALA A 77 -5.37 2.22 -16.02
C ALA A 77 -3.98 2.83 -15.83
N ALA A 78 -2.91 2.04 -15.98
CA ALA A 78 -1.53 2.54 -15.89
C ALA A 78 -1.23 3.58 -17.00
N THR A 79 -1.59 3.29 -18.26
CA THR A 79 -1.38 4.19 -19.40
C THR A 79 -2.18 5.49 -19.28
N LEU A 80 -3.49 5.40 -19.03
CA LEU A 80 -4.35 6.58 -18.90
C LEU A 80 -3.97 7.39 -17.65
N GLY A 81 -3.69 6.70 -16.55
CA GLY A 81 -3.24 7.31 -15.30
C GLY A 81 -1.95 8.11 -15.46
N LEU A 82 -1.00 7.62 -16.25
CA LEU A 82 0.23 8.36 -16.54
C LEU A 82 -0.07 9.66 -17.28
N GLY A 83 -0.92 9.60 -18.32
CA GLY A 83 -1.36 10.79 -19.05
C GLY A 83 -2.07 11.81 -18.16
N TRP A 84 -2.96 11.35 -17.26
CA TRP A 84 -3.63 12.21 -16.29
C TRP A 84 -2.66 12.83 -15.29
N LEU A 85 -1.77 12.05 -14.69
CA LEU A 85 -0.77 12.58 -13.75
C LEU A 85 0.18 13.58 -14.43
N ARG A 86 0.56 13.35 -15.68
CA ARG A 86 1.34 14.30 -16.48
C ARG A 86 0.60 15.64 -16.62
N ALA A 87 -0.67 15.61 -17.02
CA ALA A 87 -1.49 16.82 -17.15
C ALA A 87 -1.68 17.54 -15.81
N LEU A 88 -2.02 16.80 -14.75
CA LEU A 88 -2.20 17.35 -13.40
C LEU A 88 -0.89 17.94 -12.86
N HIS A 89 0.25 17.35 -13.19
CA HIS A 89 1.56 17.88 -12.82
C HIS A 89 1.86 19.20 -13.53
N LEU A 90 1.61 19.28 -14.85
CA LEU A 90 1.76 20.52 -15.62
C LEU A 90 0.86 21.66 -15.11
N LEU A 91 -0.31 21.31 -14.59
CA LEU A 91 -1.25 22.26 -13.97
C LEU A 91 -0.92 22.55 -12.48
N ASN A 92 0.19 22.03 -11.96
CA ASN A 92 0.59 22.10 -10.55
C ASN A 92 -0.44 21.54 -9.54
N ILE A 93 -1.40 20.74 -10.02
CA ILE A 93 -2.43 20.10 -9.20
C ILE A 93 -1.83 19.00 -8.32
N THR A 94 -0.82 18.26 -8.80
CA THR A 94 -0.16 17.23 -7.97
C THR A 94 0.50 17.83 -6.73
N SER A 95 1.02 19.05 -6.83
CA SER A 95 1.62 19.77 -5.70
C SER A 95 0.55 20.26 -4.71
N ALA A 96 -0.64 20.64 -5.21
CA ALA A 96 -1.76 21.12 -4.40
C ALA A 96 -2.59 20.00 -3.77
N ALA A 97 -2.70 18.85 -4.43
CA ALA A 97 -3.48 17.70 -3.98
C ALA A 97 -2.82 17.04 -2.76
N ARG A 98 -3.65 16.72 -1.76
CA ARG A 98 -3.23 16.04 -0.53
C ARG A 98 -3.09 14.55 -0.73
N TYR A 99 -3.98 13.92 -1.49
CA TYR A 99 -4.01 12.47 -1.63
C TYR A 99 -3.97 12.01 -3.08
N LEU A 100 -3.30 10.88 -3.31
CA LEU A 100 -3.34 10.11 -4.55
C LEU A 100 -3.72 8.67 -4.21
N THR A 101 -4.96 8.31 -4.51
CA THR A 101 -5.48 6.97 -4.30
C THR A 101 -5.50 6.16 -5.58
N SER A 102 -5.28 4.85 -5.48
CA SER A 102 -5.34 3.96 -6.62
C SER A 102 -5.68 2.53 -6.24
N ASN A 103 -6.18 1.75 -7.20
CA ASN A 103 -6.32 0.30 -7.08
C ASN A 103 -5.87 -0.43 -8.35
N SER A 104 -5.52 -1.71 -8.23
CA SER A 104 -5.14 -2.59 -9.36
C SER A 104 -4.07 -1.93 -10.26
N GLY A 105 -4.31 -1.82 -11.58
CA GLY A 105 -3.38 -1.20 -12.53
C GLY A 105 -2.95 0.23 -12.19
N GLY A 106 -3.83 1.01 -11.55
CA GLY A 106 -3.48 2.34 -11.05
C GLY A 106 -2.43 2.30 -9.94
N SER A 107 -2.38 1.21 -9.16
CA SER A 107 -1.42 1.03 -8.09
C SER A 107 0.00 0.78 -8.59
N TRP A 108 0.17 0.21 -9.78
CA TRP A 108 1.50 0.04 -10.40
C TRP A 108 2.14 1.42 -10.64
N LEU A 109 1.34 2.35 -11.18
CA LEU A 109 1.73 3.74 -11.39
C LEU A 109 1.90 4.48 -10.06
N ASN A 110 0.95 4.40 -9.14
CA ASN A 110 1.00 5.16 -7.89
C ASN A 110 2.18 4.73 -7.01
N ALA A 111 2.45 3.42 -6.91
CA ALA A 111 3.60 2.90 -6.18
C ALA A 111 4.90 3.44 -6.79
N ALA A 112 5.09 3.28 -8.10
CA ALA A 112 6.27 3.80 -8.79
C ALA A 112 6.40 5.32 -8.62
N PHE A 113 5.37 6.09 -8.94
CA PHE A 113 5.34 7.55 -8.82
C PHE A 113 5.70 8.03 -7.40
N SER A 114 5.17 7.36 -6.38
CA SER A 114 5.27 7.82 -4.99
C SER A 114 6.58 7.45 -4.31
N PHE A 115 7.09 6.24 -4.57
CA PHE A 115 8.23 5.69 -3.84
C PHE A 115 9.54 5.70 -4.61
N GLN A 116 9.53 5.85 -5.94
CA GLN A 116 10.78 5.91 -6.70
C GLN A 116 11.52 7.23 -6.43
N ASP A 117 12.83 7.11 -6.26
CA ASP A 117 13.79 8.20 -6.20
C ASP A 117 14.97 8.01 -7.17
N ARG A 118 14.86 7.06 -8.10
CA ARG A 118 15.92 6.76 -9.09
C ARG A 118 15.97 7.76 -10.23
N VAL A 119 14.81 8.27 -10.65
CA VAL A 119 14.73 9.16 -11.81
C VAL A 119 14.03 10.47 -11.46
N PRO A 120 14.44 11.60 -12.08
CA PRO A 120 13.72 12.86 -11.95
C PRO A 120 12.24 12.71 -12.31
N LEU A 121 11.36 13.41 -11.59
CA LEU A 121 9.92 13.32 -11.82
C LEU A 121 9.52 13.69 -13.25
N SER A 122 10.21 14.67 -13.85
CA SER A 122 10.01 15.05 -15.25
C SER A 122 10.35 13.92 -16.23
N SER A 123 11.39 13.14 -15.94
CA SER A 123 11.76 11.96 -16.73
C SER A 123 10.75 10.83 -16.52
N PHE A 124 10.35 10.58 -15.27
CA PHE A 124 9.32 9.59 -14.93
C PHE A 124 8.01 9.83 -15.67
N LEU A 125 7.50 11.07 -15.63
CA LEU A 125 6.25 11.45 -16.27
C LEU A 125 6.39 11.54 -17.79
N GLY A 126 7.57 11.84 -18.32
CA GLY A 126 7.81 12.06 -19.74
C GLY A 126 7.18 13.37 -20.27
N PRO A 127 7.51 13.77 -21.51
CA PRO A 127 7.02 15.00 -22.10
C PRO A 127 5.53 14.94 -22.48
N TYR A 128 4.87 16.10 -22.52
CA TYR A 128 3.59 16.23 -23.22
C TYR A 128 3.85 16.43 -24.71
N ILE A 129 3.21 15.58 -25.54
CA ILE A 129 3.24 15.71 -26.99
C ILE A 129 1.84 16.13 -27.44
N PRO A 130 1.67 17.32 -28.05
CA PRO A 130 0.39 17.76 -28.57
C PRO A 130 -0.15 16.77 -29.63
N PRO A 131 -1.48 16.61 -29.76
CA PRO A 131 -2.07 15.68 -30.73
C PRO A 131 -1.54 15.84 -32.16
N GLN A 132 -1.27 17.07 -32.60
CA GLN A 132 -0.76 17.39 -33.94
C GLN A 132 0.70 16.95 -34.16
N GLN A 133 1.42 16.61 -33.10
CA GLN A 133 2.82 16.17 -33.11
C GLN A 133 2.95 14.67 -32.80
N LEU A 134 1.85 13.95 -32.61
CA LEU A 134 1.87 12.51 -32.38
C LEU A 134 2.22 11.79 -33.70
N THR A 135 3.47 11.33 -33.77
CA THR A 135 3.94 10.40 -34.81
C THR A 135 4.60 9.21 -34.13
N GLU A 136 4.67 8.06 -34.80
CA GLU A 136 5.34 6.86 -34.25
C GLU A 136 6.78 7.17 -33.82
N GLN A 137 7.52 7.90 -34.65
CA GLN A 137 8.87 8.34 -34.33
C GLN A 137 8.92 9.19 -33.06
N ARG A 138 7.97 10.10 -32.86
CA ARG A 138 7.90 10.96 -31.67
C ARG A 138 7.53 10.18 -30.41
N LEU A 139 6.67 9.17 -30.54
CA LEU A 139 6.31 8.28 -29.43
C LEU A 139 7.52 7.45 -29.01
N GLN A 140 8.22 6.83 -29.96
CA GLN A 140 9.45 6.09 -29.70
C GLN A 140 10.51 6.98 -29.02
N GLN A 141 10.71 8.20 -29.50
CA GLN A 141 11.67 9.14 -28.90
C GLN A 141 11.24 9.59 -27.49
N ALA A 142 9.96 9.79 -27.23
CA ALA A 142 9.47 10.21 -25.92
C ALA A 142 9.59 9.10 -24.86
N ASP A 143 9.56 7.84 -25.29
CA ASP A 143 9.66 6.67 -24.42
C ASP A 143 11.11 6.24 -24.16
N THR A 144 12.07 6.69 -24.99
CA THR A 144 13.53 6.41 -24.82
C THR A 144 14.23 7.18 -23.69
N GLY A 145 13.52 8.02 -22.93
CA GLY A 145 14.12 8.67 -21.77
C GLY A 145 14.38 7.64 -20.67
N ASP A 146 15.64 7.50 -20.24
CA ASP A 146 16.04 6.60 -19.14
C ASP A 146 15.08 6.73 -17.95
N GLY A 147 14.30 5.67 -17.71
CA GLY A 147 13.36 5.52 -16.59
C GLY A 147 11.99 6.19 -16.72
N SER A 148 11.54 6.54 -17.93
CA SER A 148 10.14 6.96 -18.14
C SER A 148 9.14 5.84 -17.82
N PHE A 149 8.01 6.17 -17.19
CA PHE A 149 6.98 5.16 -16.91
C PHE A 149 6.24 4.70 -18.17
N ALA A 150 6.24 5.52 -19.22
CA ALA A 150 5.69 5.14 -20.53
C ALA A 150 6.52 4.02 -21.19
N GLY A 151 7.85 4.14 -21.17
CA GLY A 151 8.76 3.08 -21.62
C GLY A 151 8.56 1.78 -20.82
N VAL A 152 8.43 1.89 -19.50
CA VAL A 152 8.10 0.74 -18.63
C VAL A 152 6.78 0.06 -19.04
N ILE A 153 5.74 0.83 -19.33
CA ILE A 153 4.46 0.28 -19.82
C ILE A 153 4.66 -0.42 -21.17
N ALA A 154 5.41 0.17 -22.10
CA ALA A 154 5.65 -0.40 -23.42
C ALA A 154 6.41 -1.75 -23.32
N ASP A 155 7.46 -1.81 -22.50
CA ASP A 155 8.28 -3.00 -22.30
C ASP A 155 7.54 -4.09 -21.51
N ALA A 156 6.72 -3.70 -20.53
CA ALA A 156 5.87 -4.63 -19.77
C ALA A 156 4.92 -5.42 -20.68
N GLY A 157 4.47 -4.80 -21.78
CA GLY A 157 3.63 -5.44 -22.79
C GLY A 157 4.30 -6.61 -23.51
N LEU A 158 5.63 -6.70 -23.51
CA LEU A 158 6.38 -7.83 -24.05
C LEU A 158 6.64 -8.91 -22.97
N LEU A 159 6.92 -8.47 -21.74
CA LEU A 159 7.23 -9.35 -20.62
C LEU A 159 6.01 -10.14 -20.12
N ILE A 160 4.86 -9.47 -20.00
CA ILE A 160 3.67 -10.05 -19.38
C ILE A 160 3.04 -11.16 -20.23
N PRO A 161 2.90 -11.05 -21.57
CA PRO A 161 2.41 -12.16 -22.39
C PRO A 161 3.31 -13.40 -22.35
N GLY A 162 4.63 -13.22 -22.28
CA GLY A 162 5.58 -14.32 -22.07
C GLY A 162 5.37 -15.01 -20.71
N ALA A 163 5.06 -14.23 -19.67
CA ALA A 163 4.70 -14.74 -18.35
C ALA A 163 3.27 -15.31 -18.31
N GLN A 164 2.33 -14.79 -19.10
CA GLN A 164 0.95 -15.26 -19.19
C GLN A 164 0.89 -16.68 -19.71
N GLY A 165 1.69 -17.07 -20.70
CA GLY A 165 1.77 -18.47 -21.13
C GLY A 165 2.18 -19.40 -19.99
N ALA A 166 3.22 -19.02 -19.23
CA ALA A 166 3.67 -19.79 -18.07
C ALA A 166 2.67 -19.80 -16.91
N ILE A 167 1.95 -18.69 -16.70
CA ILE A 167 0.89 -18.57 -15.70
C ILE A 167 -0.31 -19.41 -16.11
N GLU A 168 -0.79 -19.31 -17.35
CA GLU A 168 -1.91 -20.08 -17.90
C GLU A 168 -1.62 -21.58 -17.90
N ASP A 169 -0.41 -22.00 -18.24
CA ASP A 169 0.01 -23.40 -18.15
C ASP A 169 0.06 -23.86 -16.69
N ALA A 170 0.49 -23.01 -15.76
CA ALA A 170 0.39 -23.28 -14.33
C ALA A 170 -1.08 -23.36 -13.86
N PHE A 171 -1.97 -22.49 -14.35
CA PHE A 171 -3.42 -22.52 -14.10
C PHE A 171 -4.04 -23.84 -14.60
N ARG A 172 -3.67 -24.30 -15.80
CA ARG A 172 -4.17 -25.55 -16.40
C ARG A 172 -3.62 -26.80 -15.71
N GLY A 173 -2.42 -26.71 -15.13
CA GLY A 173 -1.79 -27.79 -14.39
C GLY A 173 -2.25 -27.91 -12.93
N LEU A 174 -3.09 -27.00 -12.43
CA LEU A 174 -3.57 -27.07 -11.04
C LEU A 174 -4.54 -28.23 -10.85
N GLN A 175 -4.21 -29.10 -9.89
CA GLN A 175 -5.16 -30.05 -9.33
C GLN A 175 -6.19 -29.30 -8.44
N PRO A 176 -7.43 -29.80 -8.30
CA PRO A 176 -8.37 -29.28 -7.32
C PRO A 176 -7.72 -29.20 -5.92
N GLY A 177 -7.73 -28.02 -5.31
CA GLY A 177 -7.09 -27.76 -4.01
C GLY A 177 -5.68 -27.17 -4.07
N GLN A 178 -5.04 -27.10 -5.25
CA GLN A 178 -3.83 -26.30 -5.42
C GLN A 178 -4.22 -24.86 -5.78
N GLN A 179 -3.82 -23.90 -4.96
CA GLN A 179 -3.93 -22.48 -5.32
C GLN A 179 -2.76 -22.10 -6.23
N LEU A 180 -3.00 -21.34 -7.30
CA LEU A 180 -1.89 -20.69 -7.99
C LEU A 180 -1.14 -19.82 -7.02
N GLY A 181 0.18 -19.73 -7.26
CA GLY A 181 0.96 -18.67 -6.67
C GLY A 181 0.41 -17.32 -7.15
N ILE A 182 -0.42 -16.67 -6.33
CA ILE A 182 -0.67 -15.21 -6.37
C ILE A 182 0.67 -14.46 -6.46
N GLY A 183 1.74 -15.07 -5.92
CA GLY A 183 3.13 -14.68 -6.11
C GLY A 183 3.58 -14.59 -7.57
N ALA A 184 3.22 -15.51 -8.48
CA ALA A 184 3.71 -15.45 -9.87
C ALA A 184 3.20 -14.21 -10.63
N TRP A 185 1.91 -13.88 -10.49
CA TRP A 185 1.35 -12.66 -11.06
C TRP A 185 1.92 -11.41 -10.38
N SER A 186 1.98 -11.39 -9.05
CA SER A 186 2.52 -10.25 -8.30
C SER A 186 3.99 -10.00 -8.64
N ASN A 187 4.78 -11.08 -8.78
CA ASN A 187 6.18 -11.02 -9.19
C ASN A 187 6.32 -10.53 -10.62
N ALA A 188 5.49 -11.01 -11.56
CA ALA A 188 5.53 -10.52 -12.94
C ALA A 188 5.21 -9.02 -13.02
N ILE A 189 4.21 -8.54 -12.26
CA ILE A 189 3.90 -7.11 -12.15
C ILE A 189 5.05 -6.35 -11.49
N GLY A 190 5.59 -6.85 -10.39
CA GLY A 190 6.72 -6.23 -9.69
C GLY A 190 7.94 -6.11 -10.58
N GLN A 191 8.28 -7.18 -11.31
CA GLN A 191 9.37 -7.22 -12.27
C GLN A 191 9.15 -6.22 -13.42
N ALA A 192 7.95 -6.22 -14.00
CA ALA A 192 7.65 -5.38 -15.14
C ALA A 192 7.57 -3.88 -14.78
N PHE A 193 6.89 -3.52 -13.67
CA PHE A 193 6.54 -2.13 -13.37
C PHE A 193 7.34 -1.49 -12.23
N LEU A 194 7.85 -2.28 -11.28
CA LEU A 194 8.46 -1.77 -10.05
C LEU A 194 9.98 -1.95 -10.02
N GLU A 195 10.52 -3.04 -10.59
CA GLU A 195 11.95 -3.31 -10.66
C GLU A 195 12.77 -2.24 -11.39
N PRO A 196 12.30 -1.63 -12.50
CA PRO A 196 13.01 -0.52 -13.14
C PRO A 196 13.30 0.62 -12.15
N TYR A 197 12.45 0.78 -11.15
CA TYR A 197 12.57 1.80 -10.10
C TYR A 197 13.20 1.28 -8.80
N GLY A 198 13.61 0.01 -8.75
CA GLY A 198 14.17 -0.61 -7.53
C GLY A 198 13.13 -0.96 -6.48
N LEU A 199 11.86 -1.04 -6.86
CA LEU A 199 10.73 -1.20 -5.96
C LEU A 199 10.19 -2.65 -5.91
N ASN A 200 10.93 -3.62 -6.47
CA ASN A 200 10.53 -5.02 -6.56
C ASN A 200 11.29 -5.91 -5.56
N SER A 201 11.14 -5.66 -4.26
CA SER A 201 11.73 -6.49 -3.21
C SER A 201 10.64 -7.06 -2.30
N ASP A 202 10.60 -8.38 -2.19
CA ASP A 202 9.72 -9.09 -1.26
C ASP A 202 10.13 -8.87 0.21
N ALA A 203 11.43 -8.64 0.44
CA ALA A 203 11.98 -8.27 1.74
C ALA A 203 11.97 -6.75 1.88
N SER A 204 10.78 -6.14 1.87
CA SER A 204 10.63 -4.69 1.99
C SER A 204 9.53 -4.22 2.93
N THR A 205 9.63 -2.97 3.34
CA THR A 205 8.56 -2.23 4.01
C THR A 205 8.48 -0.81 3.45
N ILE A 206 7.46 -0.06 3.86
CA ILE A 206 7.21 1.30 3.42
C ILE A 206 7.19 2.27 4.61
N THR A 207 7.57 3.51 4.35
CA THR A 207 7.55 4.58 5.35
C THR A 207 7.38 5.95 4.69
N ALA A 208 7.14 7.01 5.46
CA ALA A 208 7.09 8.39 4.97
C ALA A 208 8.11 9.29 5.69
N ALA A 209 8.92 9.98 4.90
CA ALA A 209 9.73 11.10 5.38
C ALA A 209 8.86 12.33 5.68
N GLY A 210 9.41 13.25 6.48
CA GLY A 210 8.72 14.49 6.85
C GLY A 210 7.66 14.33 7.94
N THR A 211 7.62 13.16 8.60
CA THR A 211 6.89 12.95 9.84
C THR A 211 7.47 13.82 10.97
N ALA A 212 6.62 14.34 11.85
CA ALA A 212 7.04 15.19 12.96
C ALA A 212 7.84 14.41 14.04
N GLY A 213 7.54 13.13 14.20
CA GLY A 213 8.26 12.22 15.09
C GLY A 213 9.23 11.29 14.36
N PRO A 214 9.89 10.37 15.08
CA PRO A 214 10.98 9.56 14.55
C PRO A 214 10.52 8.34 13.72
N ILE A 215 9.29 8.34 13.19
CA ILE A 215 8.65 7.16 12.57
C ILE A 215 9.44 6.69 11.35
N HIS A 216 9.83 7.65 10.49
CA HIS A 216 10.66 7.34 9.33
C HIS A 216 12.02 6.74 9.72
N GLN A 217 12.67 7.33 10.72
CA GLN A 217 13.99 6.92 11.18
C GLN A 217 13.93 5.54 11.82
N ALA A 218 12.84 5.23 12.54
CA ALA A 218 12.63 3.90 13.11
C ALA A 218 12.52 2.84 12.02
N ALA A 219 11.73 3.07 10.96
CA ALA A 219 11.67 2.16 9.82
C ALA A 219 13.01 2.08 9.08
N ALA A 220 13.69 3.20 8.85
CA ALA A 220 14.98 3.24 8.16
C ALA A 220 16.10 2.49 8.90
N ARG A 221 16.08 2.43 10.24
CA ARG A 221 17.05 1.63 11.02
C ARG A 221 16.96 0.14 10.73
N LEU A 222 15.81 -0.35 10.26
CA LEU A 222 15.63 -1.74 9.83
C LEU A 222 16.32 -2.02 8.48
N SER A 223 16.63 -0.98 7.72
CA SER A 223 17.29 -1.13 6.42
C SER A 223 18.75 -1.55 6.50
N GLY A 224 19.31 -1.63 7.72
CA GLY A 224 20.71 -1.88 7.96
C GLY A 224 21.21 -3.23 7.44
N GLU A 225 20.40 -4.30 7.45
CA GLU A 225 20.96 -5.63 7.16
C GLU A 225 20.05 -6.62 6.39
N GLN A 226 18.72 -6.45 6.33
CA GLN A 226 17.84 -7.49 5.74
C GLN A 226 16.54 -6.99 5.07
N LEU A 227 16.18 -5.70 5.21
CA LEU A 227 14.89 -5.18 4.76
C LEU A 227 15.06 -3.91 3.91
N GLN A 228 14.59 -3.93 2.68
CA GLN A 228 14.52 -2.72 1.86
C GLN A 228 13.43 -1.78 2.39
N VAL A 229 13.72 -0.50 2.58
CA VAL A 229 12.72 0.47 3.07
C VAL A 229 12.39 1.47 1.97
N TYR A 230 11.19 1.40 1.43
CA TYR A 230 10.69 2.37 0.44
C TYR A 230 10.10 3.59 1.13
N THR A 231 10.65 4.76 0.80
CA THR A 231 10.31 5.98 1.52
C THR A 231 9.51 6.92 0.63
N TYR A 232 8.26 7.17 0.98
CA TYR A 232 7.51 8.28 0.42
C TYR A 232 8.12 9.61 0.88
N ARG A 233 8.35 10.52 -0.07
CA ARG A 233 8.91 11.86 0.19
C ARG A 233 7.90 12.92 -0.27
N PRO A 234 7.25 13.64 0.66
CA PRO A 234 6.22 14.63 0.31
C PRO A 234 6.80 15.85 -0.41
N THR A 235 8.09 16.13 -0.21
CA THR A 235 8.82 17.22 -0.85
C THR A 235 10.12 16.67 -1.45
N GLY A 236 10.23 16.69 -2.79
CA GLY A 236 11.49 16.48 -3.50
C GLY A 236 11.76 15.06 -4.04
N GLY A 237 12.42 15.02 -5.20
CA GLY A 237 13.12 13.86 -5.75
C GLY A 237 14.58 13.77 -5.25
N PRO A 238 15.40 12.87 -5.81
CA PRO A 238 16.80 12.73 -5.41
C PRO A 238 17.54 14.08 -5.48
N GLY A 239 18.12 14.52 -4.35
CA GLY A 239 18.96 15.72 -4.28
C GLY A 239 18.31 17.02 -3.80
N GLY A 240 17.04 17.02 -3.34
CA GLY A 240 16.46 18.10 -2.52
C GLY A 240 16.34 19.50 -3.15
N LYS A 241 16.64 19.65 -4.45
CA LYS A 241 16.70 20.95 -5.15
C LYS A 241 15.47 21.29 -5.99
N THR A 242 14.48 20.40 -6.10
CA THR A 242 13.26 20.66 -6.87
C THR A 242 12.03 20.68 -5.96
N SER A 243 11.24 21.74 -6.08
CA SER A 243 10.03 22.04 -5.29
C SER A 243 8.82 21.15 -5.62
N THR A 244 9.02 20.00 -6.28
CA THR A 244 7.90 19.15 -6.69
C THR A 244 7.41 18.35 -5.49
N SER A 245 6.28 18.80 -4.94
CA SER A 245 5.59 18.08 -3.87
C SER A 245 4.70 16.99 -4.47
N LYS A 246 4.74 15.79 -3.88
CA LYS A 246 3.88 14.66 -4.27
C LYS A 246 2.68 14.57 -3.33
N PRO A 247 1.48 14.20 -3.80
CA PRO A 247 0.36 13.84 -2.93
C PRO A 247 0.69 12.60 -2.10
N PHE A 248 0.07 12.44 -0.93
CA PHE A 248 0.23 11.26 -0.06
C PHE A 248 -0.45 10.03 -0.70
N PRO A 249 0.26 8.91 -0.89
CA PRO A 249 -0.29 7.75 -1.58
C PRO A 249 -1.18 6.90 -0.67
N ILE A 250 -2.31 6.48 -1.22
CA ILE A 250 -3.21 5.47 -0.65
C ILE A 250 -3.46 4.39 -1.70
N ILE A 251 -2.83 3.23 -1.55
CA ILE A 251 -3.03 2.09 -2.46
C ILE A 251 -4.11 1.20 -1.86
N LEU A 252 -5.17 0.92 -2.62
CA LEU A 252 -6.28 0.09 -2.21
C LEU A 252 -6.12 -1.33 -2.75
N GLY A 253 -6.39 -2.30 -1.88
CA GLY A 253 -6.57 -3.71 -2.18
C GLY A 253 -7.93 -4.20 -1.69
N SER A 254 -8.20 -5.48 -1.93
CA SER A 254 -9.40 -6.16 -1.45
C SER A 254 -9.04 -7.54 -0.91
N ILE A 255 -9.63 -7.89 0.22
CA ILE A 255 -9.67 -9.24 0.75
C ILE A 255 -10.97 -9.89 0.29
N MET A 256 -10.89 -11.12 -0.17
CA MET A 256 -12.04 -11.99 -0.44
C MET A 256 -11.87 -13.24 0.42
N LEU A 257 -12.92 -13.59 1.17
CA LEU A 257 -12.93 -14.80 1.98
C LEU A 257 -13.36 -16.00 1.12
N PRO A 258 -12.78 -17.21 1.35
CA PRO A 258 -13.02 -18.37 0.49
C PRO A 258 -14.49 -18.77 0.33
N ASP A 259 -15.28 -18.60 1.40
CA ASP A 259 -16.66 -19.11 1.48
C ASP A 259 -17.72 -17.99 1.54
N THR A 260 -17.34 -16.74 1.25
CA THR A 260 -18.25 -15.59 1.32
C THR A 260 -18.86 -15.30 -0.06
N PRO A 261 -20.19 -15.11 -0.17
CA PRO A 261 -20.82 -14.66 -1.42
C PRO A 261 -20.16 -13.37 -1.90
N LEU A 262 -19.64 -13.33 -3.14
CA LEU A 262 -18.97 -12.20 -3.82
C LEU A 262 -18.85 -10.91 -2.97
N GLY A 263 -18.01 -10.97 -1.94
CA GLY A 263 -17.85 -9.95 -0.92
C GLY A 263 -16.39 -9.52 -0.89
N PHE A 264 -16.17 -8.21 -0.98
CA PHE A 264 -14.83 -7.62 -1.00
C PHE A 264 -14.67 -6.70 0.19
N TYR A 265 -13.62 -6.95 0.98
CA TYR A 265 -13.25 -6.14 2.13
C TYR A 265 -12.07 -5.25 1.76
N VAL A 266 -12.25 -3.94 1.82
CA VAL A 266 -11.22 -2.99 1.39
C VAL A 266 -10.04 -3.01 2.35
N VAL A 267 -8.84 -3.03 1.81
CA VAL A 267 -7.59 -2.81 2.56
C VAL A 267 -6.87 -1.62 1.96
N GLU A 268 -6.39 -0.74 2.81
CA GLU A 268 -5.59 0.42 2.45
C GLU A 268 -4.13 0.17 2.82
N PHE A 269 -3.24 0.58 1.93
CA PHE A 269 -1.80 0.59 2.10
C PHE A 269 -1.33 2.03 1.95
N SER A 270 -0.83 2.61 3.03
CA SER A 270 -0.20 3.92 3.04
C SER A 270 1.22 3.84 3.61
N PRO A 271 2.06 4.84 3.36
CA PRO A 271 3.39 4.93 3.96
C PRO A 271 3.42 4.91 5.49
N LEU A 272 2.29 5.15 6.17
CA LEU A 272 2.24 5.25 7.63
C LEU A 272 1.35 4.21 8.28
N TYR A 273 0.50 3.52 7.52
CA TYR A 273 -0.41 2.53 8.07
C TYR A 273 -0.97 1.61 6.98
N ILE A 274 -1.32 0.38 7.37
CA ILE A 274 -1.94 -0.64 6.54
C ILE A 274 -3.13 -1.23 7.30
N GLY A 275 -4.27 -1.44 6.65
CA GLY A 275 -5.44 -2.04 7.30
C GLY A 275 -6.75 -1.75 6.60
N SER A 276 -7.87 -1.99 7.28
CA SER A 276 -9.21 -1.73 6.74
C SER A 276 -9.91 -0.70 7.63
N PRO A 277 -10.28 0.49 7.08
CA PRO A 277 -10.98 1.50 7.87
C PRO A 277 -12.37 1.03 8.30
N ALA A 278 -13.05 0.29 7.41
CA ALA A 278 -14.36 -0.27 7.69
C ALA A 278 -14.23 -1.48 8.63
N PHE A 279 -15.19 -1.60 9.54
CA PHE A 279 -15.34 -2.75 10.43
C PHE A 279 -16.41 -3.67 9.88
N PHE A 280 -16.02 -4.90 9.55
CA PHE A 280 -16.86 -5.94 8.98
C PHE A 280 -17.07 -7.03 10.01
N ASN A 281 -18.28 -7.13 10.56
CA ASN A 281 -18.66 -8.09 11.60
C ASN A 281 -19.47 -9.28 11.04
N ASP A 282 -19.72 -9.29 9.73
CA ASP A 282 -20.35 -10.37 8.96
C ASP A 282 -19.36 -11.49 8.61
N THR A 283 -18.09 -11.34 9.01
CA THR A 283 -17.03 -12.33 8.82
C THR A 283 -16.62 -12.99 10.13
N THR A 284 -16.10 -14.21 10.04
CA THR A 284 -15.47 -14.90 11.16
C THR A 284 -14.04 -15.30 10.78
N PRO A 285 -13.01 -14.65 11.36
CA PRO A 285 -13.09 -13.53 12.30
C PRO A 285 -13.56 -12.21 11.65
N PRO A 286 -14.02 -11.22 12.44
CA PRO A 286 -14.27 -9.86 11.95
C PRO A 286 -13.05 -9.26 11.26
N ILE A 287 -13.27 -8.42 10.25
CA ILE A 287 -12.20 -7.77 9.48
C ILE A 287 -12.25 -6.25 9.70
N GLY A 288 -11.09 -5.65 9.94
CA GLY A 288 -10.89 -4.21 9.89
C GLY A 288 -11.21 -3.44 11.17
N GLY A 289 -11.76 -2.23 11.03
CA GLY A 289 -11.98 -1.28 12.13
C GLY A 289 -10.71 -0.51 12.55
N GLY A 290 -9.66 -0.55 11.73
CA GLY A 290 -8.40 0.08 12.05
C GLY A 290 -7.25 -0.26 11.13
N PHE A 291 -6.08 0.23 11.53
CA PHE A 291 -4.82 0.09 10.83
C PHE A 291 -3.69 -0.26 11.78
N VAL A 292 -2.59 -0.74 11.22
CA VAL A 292 -1.31 -0.98 11.90
C VAL A 292 -0.20 -0.22 11.18
N ASP A 293 0.90 0.10 11.86
CA ASP A 293 2.10 0.58 11.16
C ASP A 293 2.57 -0.43 10.10
N PRO A 294 3.20 0.01 8.99
CA PRO A 294 3.69 -0.89 7.95
C PRO A 294 4.70 -1.94 8.43
N ILE A 295 5.47 -1.63 9.48
CA ILE A 295 6.40 -2.58 10.11
C ILE A 295 5.67 -3.68 10.90
N GLY A 296 4.48 -3.36 11.43
CA GLY A 296 3.62 -4.30 12.15
C GLY A 296 2.68 -5.07 11.23
N PHE A 297 2.69 -4.78 9.92
CA PHE A 297 1.92 -5.54 8.95
C PHE A 297 2.59 -6.88 8.67
N ASN A 298 1.78 -7.95 8.58
CA ASN A 298 2.24 -9.33 8.40
C ASN A 298 3.12 -9.87 9.56
N THR A 299 3.00 -9.32 10.76
CA THR A 299 3.65 -9.86 11.97
C THR A 299 2.71 -10.78 12.73
N PRO A 300 3.19 -11.76 13.49
CA PRO A 300 2.33 -12.48 14.42
C PRO A 300 1.60 -11.55 15.39
N LEU A 301 0.51 -12.06 15.97
CA LEU A 301 -0.14 -11.42 17.11
C LEU A 301 0.90 -11.13 18.21
N PRO A 302 0.90 -9.93 18.80
CA PRO A 302 1.74 -9.66 19.95
C PRO A 302 1.35 -10.54 21.14
N GLU A 303 2.35 -10.95 21.92
CA GLU A 303 2.19 -11.66 23.19
C GLU A 303 2.70 -10.80 24.36
N PRO A 304 1.87 -10.51 25.39
CA PRO A 304 0.47 -10.91 25.54
C PRO A 304 -0.46 -10.19 24.55
N GLU A 305 -1.64 -10.77 24.30
CA GLU A 305 -2.66 -10.13 23.45
C GLU A 305 -2.95 -8.70 23.92
N PRO A 306 -3.01 -7.73 22.99
CA PRO A 306 -3.20 -6.34 23.34
C PRO A 306 -4.59 -6.15 23.94
N THR A 307 -4.66 -5.54 25.13
CA THR A 307 -5.94 -5.18 25.74
C THR A 307 -6.42 -3.85 25.16
N LEU A 308 -7.55 -3.89 24.45
CA LEU A 308 -8.16 -2.67 23.95
C LEU A 308 -8.74 -1.84 25.10
N PRO A 309 -8.54 -0.52 25.10
CA PRO A 309 -9.18 0.37 26.07
C PRO A 309 -10.70 0.19 26.06
N SER A 310 -11.33 0.23 27.24
CA SER A 310 -12.79 0.04 27.38
C SER A 310 -13.64 0.93 26.47
N PRO A 311 -13.30 2.21 26.22
CA PRO A 311 -14.07 3.04 25.29
C PRO A 311 -14.05 2.53 23.84
N ILE A 312 -12.95 1.92 23.39
CA ILE A 312 -12.84 1.30 22.07
C ILE A 312 -13.72 0.04 22.00
N LEU A 313 -13.67 -0.79 23.06
CA LEU A 313 -14.57 -1.95 23.17
C LEU A 313 -16.05 -1.55 23.17
N GLN A 314 -16.40 -0.44 23.81
CA GLN A 314 -17.75 0.11 23.82
C GLN A 314 -18.19 0.61 22.44
N ALA A 315 -17.30 1.31 21.70
CA ALA A 315 -17.58 1.75 20.34
C ALA A 315 -17.85 0.55 19.41
N PHE A 316 -17.03 -0.50 19.49
CA PHE A 316 -17.27 -1.73 18.73
C PHE A 316 -18.59 -2.40 19.09
N ALA A 317 -18.94 -2.45 20.38
CA ALA A 317 -20.21 -3.01 20.84
C ALA A 317 -21.41 -2.20 20.32
N ALA A 318 -21.32 -0.86 20.31
CA ALA A 318 -22.36 0.03 19.81
C ALA A 318 -22.56 -0.11 18.29
N THR A 319 -21.47 -0.18 17.53
CA THR A 319 -21.51 -0.41 16.08
C THR A 319 -22.12 -1.77 15.76
N ALA A 320 -21.73 -2.83 16.48
CA ALA A 320 -22.33 -4.16 16.31
C ALA A 320 -23.83 -4.17 16.63
N ALA A 321 -24.27 -3.43 17.65
CA ALA A 321 -25.68 -3.31 18.01
C ALA A 321 -26.53 -2.54 16.98
N ASN A 322 -25.93 -1.63 16.24
CA ASN A 322 -26.63 -0.87 15.19
C ASN A 322 -26.76 -1.65 13.88
N VAL A 323 -25.83 -2.57 13.58
CA VAL A 323 -25.85 -3.37 12.33
C VAL A 323 -26.97 -4.42 12.32
N THR A 324 -27.41 -4.91 13.48
CA THR A 324 -28.52 -5.89 13.57
C THR A 324 -29.88 -5.34 13.14
N GLY A 325 -29.99 -4.03 12.85
CA GLY A 325 -31.19 -3.39 12.28
C GLY A 325 -31.17 -3.18 10.76
N PHE A 326 -30.08 -3.52 10.04
CA PHE A 326 -29.94 -3.23 8.60
C PHE A 326 -30.05 -4.49 7.75
N ASN A 327 -31.24 -4.72 7.17
CA ASN A 327 -31.47 -5.76 6.18
C ASN A 327 -30.86 -5.39 4.81
N ASN A 328 -30.30 -6.42 4.15
CA ASN A 328 -29.69 -6.46 2.82
C ASN A 328 -30.38 -5.61 1.76
N GLY A 329 -29.60 -4.80 1.02
CA GLY A 329 -30.07 -4.32 -0.30
C GLY A 329 -29.36 -3.14 -0.94
N SER A 330 -28.54 -2.36 -0.25
CA SER A 330 -27.85 -1.26 -0.93
C SER A 330 -26.49 -0.93 -0.31
N VAL A 331 -25.44 -1.01 -1.12
CA VAL A 331 -24.21 -0.25 -0.91
C VAL A 331 -24.62 1.23 -0.81
N ARG A 332 -24.68 1.76 0.41
CA ARG A 332 -24.82 3.19 0.65
C ARG A 332 -23.71 3.63 1.57
N THR A 333 -22.80 4.41 1.00
CA THR A 333 -21.87 5.27 1.73
C THR A 333 -22.69 6.25 2.57
N ASN A 334 -22.78 6.03 3.89
CA ASN A 334 -23.39 7.00 4.79
C ASN A 334 -22.30 7.71 5.59
N SER A 335 -22.00 8.94 5.16
CA SER A 335 -21.38 9.98 5.99
C SER A 335 -22.45 11.04 6.29
N SER A 336 -23.05 10.97 7.48
CA SER A 336 -23.51 12.14 8.27
C SER A 336 -24.46 11.71 9.39
N ALA A 337 -24.02 11.89 10.63
CA ALA A 337 -24.88 12.21 11.76
C ALA A 337 -24.05 12.94 12.81
N GLY A 338 -24.14 14.28 12.80
CA GLY A 338 -23.62 15.12 13.86
C GLY A 338 -24.55 15.08 15.07
N GLY A 339 -24.05 14.60 16.20
CA GLY A 339 -24.64 14.75 17.53
C GLY A 339 -23.71 15.57 18.44
N PRO A 340 -24.24 16.39 19.36
CA PRO A 340 -23.43 17.31 20.14
C PRO A 340 -22.80 16.63 21.36
N GLY A 341 -21.52 16.93 21.60
CA GLY A 341 -20.91 16.92 22.93
C GLY A 341 -20.48 15.56 23.49
N GLY A 342 -19.27 15.13 23.16
CA GLY A 342 -18.54 14.08 23.87
C GLY A 342 -17.05 14.43 23.93
N GLN A 343 -16.48 14.42 25.13
CA GLN A 343 -15.08 14.74 25.44
C GLN A 343 -14.08 14.11 24.46
N LEU A 344 -13.12 14.93 24.00
CA LEU A 344 -11.94 14.54 23.23
C LEU A 344 -11.19 13.38 23.89
N MET A 345 -11.35 12.16 23.37
CA MET A 345 -10.34 11.13 23.55
C MET A 345 -9.21 11.39 22.56
N ARG A 346 -8.07 11.85 23.09
CA ARG A 346 -6.82 11.86 22.35
C ARG A 346 -6.41 10.42 22.07
N LEU A 347 -6.05 10.14 20.82
CA LEU A 347 -5.38 8.92 20.40
C LEU A 347 -4.24 8.60 21.38
N GLN A 348 -4.37 7.53 22.14
CA GLN A 348 -3.21 6.91 22.78
C GLN A 348 -2.80 5.75 21.89
N PRO A 349 -1.65 5.82 21.21
CA PRO A 349 -1.09 4.63 20.57
C PRO A 349 -1.01 3.52 21.60
N LEU A 350 -1.58 2.36 21.29
CA LEU A 350 -1.36 1.17 22.10
C LEU A 350 0.09 0.74 21.85
N GLN A 351 0.97 0.94 22.84
CA GLN A 351 2.32 0.37 22.75
C GLN A 351 2.21 -1.12 22.99
N VAL A 352 2.52 -1.90 21.95
CA VAL A 352 2.56 -3.34 22.08
C VAL A 352 3.97 -3.85 21.80
N THR A 353 4.54 -4.50 22.80
CA THR A 353 5.85 -5.15 22.74
C THR A 353 5.63 -6.58 22.24
N ALA A 354 5.99 -6.87 21.00
CA ALA A 354 5.93 -8.23 20.45
C ALA A 354 7.31 -8.91 20.51
N LYS A 355 7.33 -10.22 20.80
CA LYS A 355 8.44 -11.14 20.44
C LYS A 355 8.03 -11.92 19.19
N PRO A 356 8.54 -11.58 18.00
CA PRO A 356 8.02 -12.14 16.75
C PRO A 356 9.05 -12.98 15.98
N VAL A 357 8.54 -14.06 15.38
CA VAL A 357 9.16 -14.89 14.33
C VAL A 357 8.45 -14.54 13.03
N TYR A 358 9.20 -14.26 11.96
CA TYR A 358 8.67 -13.67 10.72
C TYR A 358 8.74 -14.61 9.52
N VAL A 359 7.82 -14.42 8.58
CA VAL A 359 7.62 -15.30 7.43
C VAL A 359 7.53 -14.48 6.13
N VAL A 360 8.50 -14.64 5.22
CA VAL A 360 8.54 -14.00 3.89
C VAL A 360 8.70 -15.06 2.78
N PRO A 361 8.04 -15.00 1.61
CA PRO A 361 8.21 -15.95 0.52
C PRO A 361 9.49 -15.72 -0.32
N SER A 362 9.90 -16.70 -1.13
CA SER A 362 11.02 -16.69 -2.07
C SER A 362 10.58 -17.22 -3.43
N SER A 363 11.33 -16.76 -4.42
CA SER A 363 11.34 -17.29 -5.77
C SER A 363 12.34 -18.46 -5.88
N PRO A 364 12.03 -19.55 -6.59
CA PRO A 364 12.99 -20.60 -6.89
C PRO A 364 13.59 -20.39 -8.28
N TRP A 365 14.38 -19.34 -8.54
CA TRP A 365 15.19 -19.25 -9.78
C TRP A 365 16.38 -18.31 -9.58
N LEU A 366 17.52 -18.86 -9.16
CA LEU A 366 18.87 -18.31 -9.40
C LEU A 366 19.90 -19.38 -9.01
N ALA A 367 20.05 -20.38 -9.88
CA ALA A 367 21.24 -21.21 -9.93
C ALA A 367 21.99 -20.90 -11.24
N SER A 368 23.25 -20.49 -11.06
CA SER A 368 24.35 -20.43 -12.04
C SER A 368 24.18 -19.57 -13.30
N HIS A 369 24.79 -18.38 -13.29
CA HIS A 369 25.59 -17.86 -14.42
C HIS A 369 26.89 -17.26 -13.85
N PRO A 370 28.08 -17.79 -14.19
CA PRO A 370 29.33 -17.17 -13.81
C PRO A 370 29.55 -15.91 -14.66
N ARG A 371 29.76 -14.76 -14.01
CA ARG A 371 30.21 -13.53 -14.69
C ARG A 371 31.64 -13.76 -15.18
N SER A 372 31.84 -13.77 -16.50
CA SER A 372 33.15 -13.52 -17.11
C SER A 372 33.50 -12.04 -16.94
N SER A 373 34.66 -11.77 -16.34
CA SER A 373 35.29 -10.45 -16.26
C SER A 373 35.71 -9.94 -17.64
N PRO A 374 35.55 -8.65 -17.95
CA PRO A 374 36.08 -8.08 -19.19
C PRO A 374 37.56 -7.74 -19.04
N THR A 375 38.34 -8.18 -20.03
CA THR A 375 39.60 -7.55 -20.48
C THR A 375 39.30 -6.31 -21.29
#